data_AF-F0TA81-F1
#
_entry.id   AF-F0TA81-F1
#
_cell.length_a   1.000
_cell.length_b   1.000
_cell.length_c   1.000
_cell.angle_alpha   90.00
_cell.angle_beta   90.00
_cell.angle_gamma   90.00
#
_symmetry.space_group_name_H-M   'P 1'
#
loop_
_entity.id
_entity.type
_entity.pdbx_description
1 polymer ?
#
loop_
_entity_poly.entity_id
_entity_poly.type
_entity_poly.pdbx_seq_one_letter_code
_entity_poly.pdbx_strand_id
1 'polypeptide(L)'
;MKKTVIMALILMVTPFIVAGEVSATEINSYSNNKTLKADLKVTNVVVHGSLVRGCNIAVNNTITNSGNGSAGGFWVNYYLKTNPTSNSYLIGKRYINGLKTGSSNTQNTLLYIPTNMPLGSYLLMASADASNSIAESNKSNNKGYSSLLKVVGPTYIIFDKNVGGDVLKNPEINKYIPKTSFAKTIFNLEKSGSVMLKFGNGNGPKVLISAGIHGNETEANIAIMKYLEYIKDKSIKGTLYVIPFDIPLDTAKNTRFYHGHDPNRIANVAGSPGWNIIQFAHKNSINYLLDVHSGGEVTSKGLLNVNTGTSNSQEVKWAKYITSTSGCVSRVQPLETGMVRAEAFKYNISTITMEVERDTAPTIVSALTEFKMIKAAMKFFKFPVPLI
;
A
#
# COMPACT_ATOMS: atom_id res chain seq x y z
N MET A 1 107.09 -11.42 45.98
CA MET A 1 105.97 -11.32 46.94
C MET A 1 104.87 -12.31 46.52
N LYS A 2 104.51 -13.25 47.43
CA LYS A 2 103.34 -14.16 47.50
C LYS A 2 103.04 -15.05 46.26
N LYS A 3 103.45 -16.34 46.27
CA LYS A 3 102.75 -17.57 46.76
C LYS A 3 101.79 -18.22 45.73
N THR A 4 102.17 -19.42 45.23
CA THR A 4 101.46 -20.74 45.35
C THR A 4 99.99 -20.80 44.82
N VAL A 5 99.44 -21.75 44.04
CA VAL A 5 99.80 -23.01 43.31
C VAL A 5 98.45 -23.66 42.88
N ILE A 6 98.42 -24.44 41.76
CA ILE A 6 97.42 -25.51 41.37
C ILE A 6 95.98 -25.01 41.00
N MET A 7 95.27 -25.46 39.96
CA MET A 7 94.92 -26.82 39.51
C MET A 7 94.40 -26.83 38.06
N ALA A 8 94.55 -27.97 37.37
CA ALA A 8 94.15 -28.21 35.98
C ALA A 8 92.62 -28.41 35.76
N LEU A 9 92.14 -28.11 34.55
CA LEU A 9 90.87 -28.63 34.03
C LEU A 9 91.03 -29.04 32.55
N ILE A 10 90.68 -30.30 32.26
CA ILE A 10 90.71 -30.97 30.96
C ILE A 10 89.45 -30.60 30.15
N LEU A 11 89.56 -30.39 28.84
CA LEU A 11 88.43 -30.51 27.92
C LEU A 11 88.83 -31.16 26.57
N MET A 12 87.83 -31.79 25.96
CA MET A 12 87.88 -32.96 25.07
C MET A 12 88.32 -32.72 23.62
N VAL A 13 88.69 -33.84 23.00
CA VAL A 13 89.16 -34.05 21.62
C VAL A 13 87.97 -34.44 20.71
N THR A 14 87.92 -33.90 19.49
CA THR A 14 87.10 -34.36 18.34
C THR A 14 87.95 -35.32 17.47
N PRO A 15 87.46 -36.16 16.49
CA PRO A 15 86.36 -35.86 15.53
C PRO A 15 85.61 -37.04 14.81
N PHE A 16 84.76 -36.67 13.83
CA PHE A 16 84.30 -37.34 12.56
C PHE A 16 83.48 -38.67 12.53
N ILE A 17 82.29 -38.64 11.91
CA ILE A 17 81.70 -39.70 11.03
C ILE A 17 80.80 -39.07 9.94
N VAL A 18 80.87 -39.63 8.72
CA VAL A 18 80.14 -39.30 7.46
C VAL A 18 78.83 -40.11 7.30
N ALA A 19 77.89 -39.49 6.57
CA ALA A 19 76.63 -39.92 5.94
C ALA A 19 76.16 -41.40 5.98
N GLY A 20 74.87 -41.56 6.28
CA GLY A 20 74.03 -42.67 5.84
C GLY A 20 72.69 -42.15 5.30
N GLU A 21 72.34 -42.52 4.08
CA GLU A 21 71.03 -42.26 3.47
C GLU A 21 69.95 -43.04 4.23
N VAL A 22 68.83 -42.37 4.56
CA VAL A 22 67.60 -43.03 5.00
C VAL A 22 66.52 -42.81 3.95
N SER A 23 66.09 -43.95 3.41
CA SER A 23 64.98 -44.21 2.48
C SER A 23 63.71 -43.41 2.75
N ALA A 24 63.10 -42.90 1.67
CA ALA A 24 61.83 -42.21 1.66
C ALA A 24 60.64 -43.17 1.84
N THR A 25 60.24 -43.43 3.09
CA THR A 25 58.97 -44.07 3.50
C THR A 25 58.82 -43.76 5.00
N GLU A 26 57.84 -43.06 5.58
CA GLU A 26 56.47 -42.68 5.23
C GLU A 26 56.18 -41.31 5.87
N ILE A 27 55.77 -40.31 5.09
CA ILE A 27 54.88 -39.26 5.60
C ILE A 27 53.69 -39.23 4.65
N ASN A 28 52.78 -40.19 4.81
CA ASN A 28 51.42 -40.05 4.31
C ASN A 28 50.70 -39.05 5.22
N SER A 29 51.02 -37.76 5.06
CA SER A 29 50.13 -36.71 5.51
C SER A 29 48.92 -36.74 4.58
N TYR A 30 47.84 -37.40 5.02
CA TYR A 30 46.51 -37.13 4.50
C TYR A 30 46.22 -35.65 4.78
N SER A 31 46.65 -34.75 3.89
CA SER A 31 46.05 -33.44 3.78
C SER A 31 44.64 -33.67 3.22
N ASN A 32 43.70 -33.95 4.13
CA ASN A 32 42.29 -33.76 3.84
C ASN A 32 42.11 -32.25 3.67
N ASN A 33 42.41 -31.74 2.48
CA ASN A 33 42.18 -30.35 2.10
C ASN A 33 40.65 -30.17 1.96
N LYS A 34 39.96 -30.20 3.11
CA LYS A 34 38.51 -30.11 3.21
C LYS A 34 38.11 -28.75 2.68
N THR A 35 37.63 -28.71 1.46
CA THR A 35 37.23 -27.46 0.80
C THR A 35 36.15 -26.79 1.64
N LEU A 36 36.46 -25.62 2.19
CA LEU A 36 35.53 -24.80 2.94
C LEU A 36 34.59 -24.12 1.94
N LYS A 37 33.30 -24.44 2.02
CA LYS A 37 32.24 -23.82 1.22
C LYS A 37 31.11 -23.37 2.13
N ALA A 38 30.58 -22.19 1.84
CA ALA A 38 29.36 -21.72 2.46
C ALA A 38 28.15 -22.55 2.00
N ASP A 39 27.05 -22.49 2.74
CA ASP A 39 25.74 -23.02 2.34
C ASP A 39 24.67 -22.07 2.86
N LEU A 40 24.27 -21.08 2.05
CA LEU A 40 23.33 -20.05 2.46
C LEU A 40 21.90 -20.53 2.31
N LYS A 41 21.36 -21.08 3.40
CA LYS A 41 19.99 -21.54 3.47
C LYS A 41 19.05 -20.44 3.92
N VAL A 42 17.95 -20.22 3.19
CA VAL A 42 16.82 -19.43 3.71
C VAL A 42 15.98 -20.34 4.60
N THR A 43 15.94 -20.06 5.89
CA THR A 43 15.27 -20.91 6.90
C THR A 43 13.94 -20.36 7.39
N ASN A 44 13.69 -19.06 7.20
CA ASN A 44 12.44 -18.41 7.61
C ASN A 44 12.06 -17.29 6.64
N VAL A 45 10.77 -17.21 6.29
CA VAL A 45 10.17 -16.09 5.55
C VAL A 45 8.73 -15.93 6.03
N VAL A 46 8.46 -14.91 6.84
CA VAL A 46 7.15 -14.65 7.42
C VAL A 46 6.74 -13.22 7.16
N VAL A 47 5.51 -13.07 6.69
CA VAL A 47 4.79 -11.79 6.56
C VAL A 47 3.45 -11.95 7.24
N HIS A 48 3.06 -10.96 8.04
CA HIS A 48 1.76 -10.94 8.70
C HIS A 48 0.77 -10.08 7.90
N GLY A 49 -0.45 -10.57 7.74
CA GLY A 49 -1.53 -9.85 7.08
C GLY A 49 -1.48 -9.88 5.54
N SER A 50 -2.18 -8.95 4.91
CA SER A 50 -2.24 -8.81 3.45
C SER A 50 -1.19 -7.83 2.93
N LEU A 51 -0.78 -8.02 1.68
CA LEU A 51 0.14 -7.14 0.96
C LEU A 51 -0.64 -5.96 0.37
N VAL A 52 -0.69 -4.85 1.09
CA VAL A 52 -1.41 -3.65 0.64
C VAL A 52 -0.55 -2.89 -0.36
N ARG A 53 -1.06 -2.69 -1.58
CA ARG A 53 -0.43 -1.84 -2.61
C ARG A 53 -0.12 -0.44 -2.08
N GLY A 54 1.04 0.10 -2.45
CA GLY A 54 1.49 1.42 -2.01
C GLY A 54 2.00 1.49 -0.57
N CYS A 55 1.98 0.37 0.17
CA CYS A 55 2.46 0.31 1.55
C CYS A 55 3.79 -0.45 1.64
N ASN A 56 4.54 -0.15 2.70
CA ASN A 56 5.63 -1.00 3.15
C ASN A 56 5.08 -2.19 3.94
N ILE A 57 5.67 -3.35 3.75
CA ILE A 57 5.48 -4.55 4.56
C ILE A 57 6.76 -4.85 5.35
N ALA A 58 6.61 -5.42 6.54
CA ALA A 58 7.73 -5.97 7.29
C ALA A 58 7.82 -7.49 7.04
N VAL A 59 8.97 -7.94 6.54
CA VAL A 59 9.27 -9.35 6.28
C VAL A 59 10.26 -9.85 7.31
N ASN A 60 9.79 -10.67 8.26
CA ASN A 60 10.67 -11.40 9.16
C ASN A 60 11.30 -12.56 8.38
N ASN A 61 12.61 -12.53 8.19
CA ASN A 61 13.31 -13.58 7.45
C ASN A 61 14.65 -13.93 8.09
N THR A 62 15.06 -15.17 7.88
CA THR A 62 16.31 -15.73 8.41
C THR A 62 17.10 -16.42 7.31
N ILE A 63 18.38 -16.07 7.21
CA ILE A 63 19.36 -16.77 6.39
C ILE A 63 20.37 -17.41 7.33
N THR A 64 20.63 -18.69 7.16
CA THR A 64 21.58 -19.49 7.94
C THR A 64 22.68 -19.99 7.03
N ASN A 65 23.95 -19.86 7.45
CA ASN A 65 25.04 -20.52 6.76
C ASN A 65 25.25 -21.92 7.38
N SER A 66 24.76 -22.96 6.72
CA SER A 66 24.88 -24.36 7.16
C SER A 66 26.15 -25.05 6.64
N GLY A 67 27.01 -24.30 5.93
CA GLY A 67 28.21 -24.82 5.30
C GLY A 67 29.33 -24.98 6.32
N ASN A 68 30.46 -25.50 5.85
CA ASN A 68 31.67 -25.60 6.66
C ASN A 68 32.62 -24.39 6.46
N GLY A 69 32.32 -23.50 5.52
CA GLY A 69 33.05 -22.25 5.25
C GLY A 69 32.22 -21.00 5.51
N SER A 70 32.89 -19.87 5.78
CA SER A 70 32.23 -18.57 5.91
C SER A 70 31.84 -17.99 4.54
N ALA A 71 30.71 -17.29 4.46
CA ALA A 71 30.33 -16.52 3.28
C ALA A 71 30.81 -15.07 3.41
N GLY A 72 31.35 -14.51 2.32
CA GLY A 72 31.53 -13.07 2.14
C GLY A 72 30.19 -12.33 2.04
N GLY A 73 30.22 -11.04 1.70
CA GLY A 73 28.99 -10.26 1.59
C GLY A 73 28.12 -10.68 0.39
N PHE A 74 26.81 -10.74 0.57
CA PHE A 74 25.85 -11.18 -0.46
C PHE A 74 24.51 -10.46 -0.36
N TRP A 75 23.78 -10.46 -1.48
CA TRP A 75 22.42 -9.92 -1.55
C TRP A 75 21.37 -10.99 -1.29
N VAL A 76 20.35 -10.63 -0.52
CA VAL A 76 19.08 -11.34 -0.45
C VAL A 76 18.07 -10.56 -1.28
N ASN A 77 17.53 -11.18 -2.33
CA ASN A 77 16.49 -10.60 -3.16
C ASN A 77 15.12 -11.13 -2.73
N TYR A 78 14.10 -10.26 -2.75
CA TYR A 78 12.73 -10.61 -2.36
C TYR A 78 11.80 -10.47 -3.56
N TYR A 79 11.03 -11.53 -3.82
CA TYR A 79 10.13 -11.60 -4.97
C TYR A 79 8.72 -12.00 -4.55
N LEU A 80 7.71 -11.46 -5.23
CA LEU A 80 6.36 -12.03 -5.21
C LEU A 80 6.17 -12.94 -6.42
N LYS A 81 5.56 -14.11 -6.18
CA LYS A 81 5.28 -15.13 -7.21
C LYS A 81 3.88 -15.70 -7.02
N THR A 82 3.13 -15.95 -8.10
CA THR A 82 1.77 -16.55 -7.98
C THR A 82 1.84 -18.05 -7.69
N ASN A 83 2.93 -18.70 -8.12
CA ASN A 83 3.32 -20.05 -7.73
C ASN A 83 4.86 -20.21 -7.87
N PRO A 84 5.48 -21.30 -7.37
CA PRO A 84 6.93 -21.46 -7.40
C PRO A 84 7.59 -21.41 -8.79
N THR A 85 6.85 -21.73 -9.87
CA THR A 85 7.36 -21.76 -11.26
C THR A 85 7.00 -20.51 -12.08
N SER A 86 6.11 -19.66 -11.58
CA SER A 86 5.64 -18.44 -12.24
C SER A 86 6.72 -17.37 -12.40
N ASN A 87 6.44 -16.34 -13.20
CA ASN A 87 7.25 -15.13 -13.26
C ASN A 87 7.36 -14.46 -11.88
N SER A 88 8.50 -13.82 -11.63
CA SER A 88 8.82 -13.19 -10.35
C SER A 88 8.71 -11.67 -10.44
N TYR A 89 8.08 -11.05 -9.45
CA TYR A 89 8.09 -9.59 -9.25
C TYR A 89 9.10 -9.24 -8.18
N LEU A 90 10.24 -8.65 -8.55
CA LEU A 90 11.23 -8.18 -7.56
C LEU A 90 10.66 -6.98 -6.79
N ILE A 91 10.55 -7.11 -5.47
CA ILE A 91 9.99 -6.05 -4.59
C ILE A 91 11.04 -5.41 -3.66
N GLY A 92 12.26 -5.94 -3.64
CA GLY A 92 13.37 -5.30 -2.96
C GLY A 92 14.55 -6.23 -2.71
N LYS A 93 15.60 -5.69 -2.08
CA LYS A 93 16.84 -6.39 -1.77
C LYS A 93 17.37 -5.96 -0.41
N ARG A 94 18.12 -6.83 0.25
CA ARG A 94 18.88 -6.52 1.47
C ARG A 94 20.28 -7.09 1.35
N TYR A 95 21.29 -6.31 1.73
CA TYR A 95 22.68 -6.77 1.77
C TYR A 95 23.04 -7.35 3.14
N ILE A 96 23.80 -8.43 3.16
CA ILE A 96 24.42 -9.02 4.36
C ILE A 96 25.93 -8.94 4.14
N ASN A 97 26.67 -8.29 5.05
CA ASN A 97 28.11 -8.06 4.88
C ASN A 97 28.97 -9.34 4.93
N GLY A 98 28.42 -10.43 5.46
CA GLY A 98 29.04 -11.74 5.56
C GLY A 98 28.32 -12.62 6.57
N LEU A 99 28.53 -13.94 6.50
CA LEU A 99 27.90 -14.88 7.43
C LEU A 99 28.85 -16.04 7.75
N LYS A 100 29.31 -16.11 9.00
CA LYS A 100 30.19 -17.18 9.49
C LYS A 100 29.48 -18.53 9.43
N THR A 101 30.28 -19.60 9.34
CA THR A 101 29.80 -20.99 9.47
C THR A 101 28.89 -21.15 10.70
N GLY A 102 27.76 -21.84 10.53
CA GLY A 102 26.76 -22.09 11.58
C GLY A 102 25.96 -20.87 12.06
N SER A 103 26.27 -19.66 11.60
CA SER A 103 25.59 -18.44 12.03
C SER A 103 24.32 -18.17 11.24
N SER A 104 23.40 -17.39 11.84
CA SER A 104 22.17 -16.93 11.19
C SER A 104 22.05 -15.41 11.24
N ASN A 105 21.43 -14.83 10.20
CA ASN A 105 21.02 -13.43 10.15
C ASN A 105 19.49 -13.37 10.06
N THR A 106 18.85 -12.90 11.14
CA THR A 106 17.40 -12.70 11.22
C THR A 106 17.10 -11.20 11.30
N GLN A 107 16.20 -10.70 10.46
CA GLN A 107 15.74 -9.30 10.59
C GLN A 107 14.40 -9.06 9.90
N ASN A 108 13.67 -8.05 10.40
CA ASN A 108 12.49 -7.50 9.76
C ASN A 108 12.92 -6.55 8.63
N THR A 109 12.81 -7.02 7.40
CA THR A 109 13.13 -6.22 6.20
C THR A 109 11.89 -5.45 5.75
N LEU A 110 11.98 -4.13 5.63
CA LEU A 110 10.91 -3.29 5.08
C LEU A 110 10.95 -3.32 3.55
N LEU A 111 9.87 -3.76 2.91
CA LEU A 111 9.74 -3.84 1.45
C LEU A 111 8.50 -3.08 0.99
N TYR A 112 8.61 -2.35 -0.12
CA TYR A 112 7.50 -1.62 -0.71
C TYR A 112 6.70 -2.49 -1.68
N ILE A 113 5.37 -2.49 -1.55
CA ILE A 113 4.48 -3.15 -2.52
C ILE A 113 4.09 -2.12 -3.60
N PRO A 114 4.50 -2.31 -4.87
CA PRO A 114 4.16 -1.37 -5.93
C PRO A 114 2.65 -1.17 -6.08
N THR A 115 2.23 0.06 -6.37
CA THR A 115 0.81 0.42 -6.56
C THR A 115 0.14 -0.31 -7.72
N ASN A 116 0.92 -0.79 -8.69
CA ASN A 116 0.46 -1.54 -9.85
C ASN A 116 0.58 -3.08 -9.70
N MET A 117 1.03 -3.59 -8.56
CA MET A 117 1.22 -5.03 -8.32
C MET A 117 -0.10 -5.79 -8.50
N PRO A 118 -0.29 -6.72 -9.45
CA PRO A 118 -1.62 -7.30 -9.72
C PRO A 118 -2.27 -7.92 -8.47
N LEU A 119 -3.58 -7.69 -8.27
CA LEU A 119 -4.30 -8.26 -7.13
C LEU A 119 -4.33 -9.79 -7.23
N GLY A 120 -4.32 -10.47 -6.08
CA GLY A 120 -4.41 -11.93 -6.06
C GLY A 120 -3.56 -12.56 -4.96
N SER A 121 -3.40 -13.87 -5.05
CA SER A 121 -2.61 -14.66 -4.10
C SER A 121 -1.17 -14.81 -4.57
N TYR A 122 -0.22 -14.61 -3.67
CA TYR A 122 1.21 -14.66 -3.92
C TYR A 122 1.96 -15.38 -2.81
N LEU A 123 3.08 -15.99 -3.15
CA LEU A 123 4.14 -16.38 -2.22
C LEU A 123 5.21 -15.28 -2.25
N LEU A 124 5.74 -14.91 -1.08
CA LEU A 124 6.97 -14.13 -1.00
C LEU A 124 8.16 -15.08 -0.95
N MET A 125 9.04 -14.98 -1.94
CA MET A 125 10.29 -15.73 -2.01
C MET A 125 11.46 -14.83 -1.59
N ALA A 126 12.21 -15.25 -0.58
CA ALA A 126 13.55 -14.72 -0.34
C ALA A 126 14.58 -15.63 -1.02
N SER A 127 15.53 -15.02 -1.73
CA SER A 127 16.61 -15.72 -2.43
C SER A 127 17.95 -15.20 -1.94
N ALA A 128 18.66 -15.99 -1.14
CA ALA A 128 20.02 -15.71 -0.73
C ALA A 128 21.00 -15.87 -1.91
N ASP A 129 22.01 -15.02 -1.96
CA ASP A 129 22.99 -14.94 -3.05
C ASP A 129 22.35 -15.03 -4.45
N ALA A 130 21.31 -14.23 -4.68
CA ALA A 130 20.59 -14.26 -5.95
C ALA A 130 21.47 -13.88 -7.17
N SER A 131 22.60 -13.23 -6.93
CA SER A 131 23.63 -12.92 -7.95
C SER A 131 24.60 -14.07 -8.21
N ASN A 132 24.47 -15.19 -7.49
CA ASN A 132 25.31 -16.38 -7.62
C ASN A 132 26.81 -16.08 -7.41
N SER A 133 27.11 -15.15 -6.52
CA SER A 133 28.45 -14.61 -6.27
C SER A 133 29.27 -15.40 -5.26
N ILE A 134 28.62 -16.21 -4.42
CA ILE A 134 29.27 -17.04 -3.40
C ILE A 134 29.39 -18.47 -3.92
N ALA A 135 30.57 -19.06 -3.74
CA ALA A 135 30.79 -20.48 -3.97
C ALA A 135 30.20 -21.28 -2.80
N GLU A 136 29.22 -22.12 -3.09
CA GLU A 136 28.44 -22.83 -2.07
C GLU A 136 28.49 -24.35 -2.27
N SER A 137 28.29 -25.10 -1.19
CA SER A 137 28.14 -26.56 -1.25
C SER A 137 26.75 -26.99 -1.72
N ASN A 138 25.73 -26.17 -1.47
CA ASN A 138 24.37 -26.40 -1.93
C ASN A 138 23.74 -25.06 -2.32
N LYS A 139 23.08 -25.01 -3.49
CA LYS A 139 22.36 -23.82 -3.98
C LYS A 139 20.85 -24.03 -4.07
N SER A 140 20.38 -25.26 -3.85
CA SER A 140 18.96 -25.58 -3.98
C SER A 140 18.12 -25.07 -2.81
N ASN A 141 18.76 -24.74 -1.69
CA ASN A 141 18.17 -24.27 -0.43
C ASN A 141 18.34 -22.75 -0.21
N ASN A 142 18.90 -22.03 -1.17
CA ASN A 142 19.02 -20.57 -1.16
C ASN A 142 17.67 -19.85 -1.31
N LYS A 143 16.59 -20.58 -1.62
CA LYS A 143 15.25 -20.03 -1.79
C LYS A 143 14.35 -20.53 -0.66
N GLY A 144 13.72 -19.59 0.02
CA GLY A 144 12.66 -19.86 1.00
C GLY A 144 11.40 -19.07 0.64
N TYR A 145 10.25 -19.62 1.02
CA TYR A 145 8.94 -19.07 0.68
C TYR A 145 8.12 -18.80 1.94
N SER A 146 7.31 -17.74 1.90
CA SER A 146 6.24 -17.53 2.88
C SER A 146 5.07 -18.48 2.67
N SER A 147 4.13 -18.48 3.61
CA SER A 147 2.76 -18.91 3.34
C SER A 147 2.11 -18.06 2.24
N LEU A 148 0.93 -18.48 1.75
CA LEU A 148 0.18 -17.73 0.76
C LEU A 148 -0.30 -16.38 1.34
N LEU A 149 0.01 -15.30 0.64
CA LEU A 149 -0.32 -13.93 0.99
C LEU A 149 -1.28 -13.35 -0.06
N LYS A 150 -2.12 -12.39 0.34
CA LYS A 150 -3.05 -11.73 -0.58
C LYS A 150 -2.58 -10.31 -0.87
N VAL A 151 -2.39 -9.97 -2.14
CA VAL A 151 -2.22 -8.58 -2.58
C VAL A 151 -3.59 -7.92 -2.66
N VAL A 152 -3.74 -6.82 -1.91
CA VAL A 152 -4.98 -6.06 -1.73
C VAL A 152 -4.72 -4.55 -1.88
N GLY A 153 -5.79 -3.76 -1.77
CA GLY A 153 -5.73 -2.31 -1.82
C GLY A 153 -5.99 -1.73 -3.20
N PRO A 154 -6.04 -0.39 -3.28
CA PRO A 154 -6.53 0.26 -4.48
C PRO A 154 -5.49 0.26 -5.60
N THR A 155 -5.98 0.47 -6.81
CA THR A 155 -5.19 1.06 -7.89
C THR A 155 -5.38 2.57 -7.82
N TYR A 156 -4.30 3.33 -7.96
CA TYR A 156 -4.33 4.79 -8.03
C TYR A 156 -4.34 5.23 -9.49
N ILE A 157 -5.21 6.19 -9.83
CA ILE A 157 -5.35 6.75 -11.17
C ILE A 157 -5.32 8.27 -11.01
N ILE A 158 -4.42 8.97 -11.72
CA ILE A 158 -4.55 10.42 -11.87
C ILE A 158 -5.75 10.64 -12.80
N PHE A 159 -6.87 11.02 -12.20
CA PHE A 159 -8.18 11.10 -12.81
C PHE A 159 -8.31 12.36 -13.66
N ASP A 160 -7.99 13.52 -13.07
CA ASP A 160 -7.97 14.81 -13.76
C ASP A 160 -6.69 15.57 -13.41
N LYS A 161 -5.77 15.64 -14.37
CA LYS A 161 -4.46 16.29 -14.21
C LYS A 161 -4.55 17.82 -14.10
N ASN A 162 -5.67 18.44 -14.47
CA ASN A 162 -5.77 19.90 -14.57
C ASN A 162 -6.15 20.58 -13.26
N VAL A 163 -6.50 19.80 -12.23
CA VAL A 163 -7.05 20.29 -10.96
C VAL A 163 -6.15 20.02 -9.75
N GLY A 164 -4.88 19.66 -10.00
CA GLY A 164 -3.93 19.25 -8.95
C GLY A 164 -3.60 20.34 -7.94
N GLY A 165 -3.43 19.96 -6.67
CA GLY A 165 -3.19 20.87 -5.57
C GLY A 165 -2.68 20.19 -4.30
N ASP A 166 -1.98 20.95 -3.46
CA ASP A 166 -1.52 20.47 -2.15
C ASP A 166 -2.64 20.63 -1.10
N VAL A 167 -3.51 19.63 -1.02
CA VAL A 167 -4.71 19.63 -0.15
C VAL A 167 -4.41 19.88 1.33
N LEU A 168 -3.18 19.62 1.78
CA LEU A 168 -2.76 19.87 3.16
C LEU A 168 -2.53 21.36 3.48
N LYS A 169 -2.63 22.26 2.48
CA LYS A 169 -2.70 23.70 2.73
C LYS A 169 -4.03 24.14 3.33
N ASN A 170 -5.08 23.34 3.18
CA ASN A 170 -6.34 23.59 3.86
C ASN A 170 -6.21 23.21 5.35
N PRO A 171 -6.47 24.14 6.29
CA PRO A 171 -6.23 23.92 7.71
C PRO A 171 -7.14 22.83 8.30
N GLU A 172 -8.40 22.76 7.89
CA GLU A 172 -9.36 21.76 8.38
C GLU A 172 -8.98 20.36 7.91
N ILE A 173 -8.58 20.24 6.63
CA ILE A 173 -8.05 19.01 6.05
C ILE A 173 -6.80 18.53 6.80
N ASN A 174 -5.80 19.40 6.96
CA ASN A 174 -4.54 19.04 7.63
C ASN A 174 -4.72 18.68 9.12
N LYS A 175 -5.76 19.23 9.76
CA LYS A 175 -6.09 18.97 11.16
C LYS A 175 -6.74 17.61 11.35
N TYR A 176 -7.71 17.24 10.51
CA TYR A 176 -8.58 16.09 10.79
C TYR A 176 -8.31 14.84 9.96
N ILE A 177 -7.59 14.95 8.83
CA ILE A 177 -7.34 13.80 7.96
C ILE A 177 -6.18 12.92 8.48
N PRO A 178 -6.29 11.58 8.39
CA PRO A 178 -5.23 10.64 8.76
C PRO A 178 -3.89 10.92 8.06
N LYS A 179 -2.78 10.77 8.80
CA LYS A 179 -1.41 11.02 8.30
C LYS A 179 -0.62 9.72 8.07
N THR A 180 -1.32 8.64 7.72
CA THR A 180 -0.71 7.33 7.43
C THR A 180 0.09 7.35 6.12
N SER A 181 0.91 6.34 5.87
CA SER A 181 1.60 6.18 4.57
C SER A 181 0.64 6.10 3.39
N PHE A 182 -0.51 5.46 3.59
CA PHE A 182 -1.56 5.33 2.58
C PHE A 182 -2.16 6.70 2.23
N ALA A 183 -2.55 7.48 3.24
CA ALA A 183 -3.06 8.83 3.05
C ALA A 183 -2.02 9.77 2.43
N LYS A 184 -0.77 9.72 2.89
CA LYS A 184 0.35 10.49 2.30
C LYS A 184 0.56 10.18 0.82
N THR A 185 0.37 8.93 0.40
CA THR A 185 0.43 8.56 -1.02
C THR A 185 -0.62 9.29 -1.83
N ILE A 186 -1.87 9.34 -1.33
CA ILE A 186 -2.96 10.10 -1.97
C ILE A 186 -2.56 11.58 -2.06
N PHE A 187 -2.22 12.24 -0.95
CA PHE A 187 -1.92 13.69 -0.96
C PHE A 187 -0.73 14.07 -1.86
N ASN A 188 0.27 13.19 -1.95
CA ASN A 188 1.38 13.42 -2.87
C ASN A 188 0.96 13.31 -4.34
N LEU A 189 0.06 12.38 -4.67
CA LEU A 189 -0.50 12.25 -6.01
C LEU A 189 -1.46 13.41 -6.35
N GLU A 190 -2.23 13.91 -5.38
CA GLU A 190 -3.17 15.04 -5.55
C GLU A 190 -2.47 16.31 -6.06
N LYS A 191 -1.17 16.49 -5.77
CA LYS A 191 -0.36 17.60 -6.29
C LYS A 191 -0.27 17.61 -7.82
N SER A 192 -0.45 16.45 -8.46
CA SER A 192 -0.36 16.28 -9.91
C SER A 192 -1.73 16.16 -10.61
N GLY A 193 -2.82 16.20 -9.86
CA GLY A 193 -4.19 16.04 -10.37
C GLY A 193 -5.10 15.33 -9.37
N SER A 194 -6.42 15.44 -9.57
CA SER A 194 -7.41 14.67 -8.79
C SER A 194 -7.10 13.17 -8.90
N VAL A 195 -7.10 12.46 -7.77
CA VAL A 195 -6.78 11.03 -7.73
C VAL A 195 -8.03 10.19 -7.56
N MET A 196 -8.19 9.18 -8.40
CA MET A 196 -9.20 8.14 -8.21
C MET A 196 -8.57 6.85 -7.70
N LEU A 197 -9.19 6.28 -6.66
CA LEU A 197 -8.85 4.99 -6.11
C LEU A 197 -9.85 3.95 -6.59
N LYS A 198 -9.36 2.88 -7.23
CA LYS A 198 -10.16 1.74 -7.69
C LYS A 198 -9.92 0.53 -6.80
N PHE A 199 -10.98 0.01 -6.20
CA PHE A 199 -10.99 -1.19 -5.38
C PHE A 199 -11.84 -2.31 -5.99
N GLY A 200 -11.59 -3.53 -5.51
CA GLY A 200 -12.41 -4.70 -5.77
C GLY A 200 -11.94 -5.57 -6.93
N ASN A 201 -12.65 -6.66 -7.14
CA ASN A 201 -12.31 -7.71 -8.10
C ASN A 201 -13.11 -7.65 -9.40
N GLY A 202 -13.99 -6.65 -9.58
CA GLY A 202 -14.85 -6.53 -10.77
C GLY A 202 -16.16 -7.33 -10.69
N ASN A 203 -16.28 -8.30 -9.78
CA ASN A 203 -17.40 -9.23 -9.73
C ASN A 203 -18.50 -8.74 -8.80
N GLY A 204 -19.41 -7.89 -9.28
CA GLY A 204 -20.52 -7.37 -8.50
C GLY A 204 -20.88 -5.92 -8.87
N PRO A 205 -21.50 -5.16 -7.95
CA PRO A 205 -21.92 -3.80 -8.23
C PRO A 205 -20.73 -2.89 -8.54
N LYS A 206 -20.97 -1.88 -9.39
CA LYS A 206 -20.03 -0.81 -9.70
C LYS A 206 -20.55 0.50 -9.11
N VAL A 207 -19.78 1.07 -8.20
CA VAL A 207 -20.15 2.28 -7.45
C VAL A 207 -19.02 3.30 -7.57
N LEU A 208 -19.37 4.56 -7.76
CA LEU A 208 -18.46 5.70 -7.67
C LEU A 208 -18.87 6.58 -6.50
N ILE A 209 -17.91 7.01 -5.69
CA ILE A 209 -18.07 8.07 -4.72
C ILE A 209 -17.19 9.24 -5.15
N SER A 210 -17.75 10.45 -5.21
CA SER A 210 -17.06 11.70 -5.47
C SER A 210 -17.23 12.64 -4.28
N ALA A 211 -16.19 13.40 -3.95
CA ALA A 211 -16.22 14.36 -2.86
C ALA A 211 -15.31 15.55 -3.15
N GLY A 212 -15.74 16.73 -2.73
CA GLY A 212 -14.97 17.96 -2.89
C GLY A 212 -15.05 18.56 -4.28
N ILE A 213 -16.21 18.42 -4.95
CA ILE A 213 -16.52 19.22 -6.14
C ILE A 213 -16.51 20.71 -5.80
N HIS A 214 -16.88 21.09 -4.58
CA HIS A 214 -16.56 22.38 -3.99
C HIS A 214 -15.42 22.22 -2.98
N GLY A 215 -14.37 23.03 -3.12
CA GLY A 215 -13.17 22.93 -2.29
C GLY A 215 -13.33 23.38 -0.84
N ASN A 216 -14.41 24.08 -0.50
CA ASN A 216 -14.71 24.52 0.86
C ASN A 216 -15.64 23.56 1.65
N GLU A 217 -15.83 22.33 1.15
CA GLU A 217 -16.70 21.31 1.74
C GLU A 217 -15.86 20.20 2.38
N THR A 218 -15.06 20.57 3.37
CA THR A 218 -13.98 19.72 3.90
C THR A 218 -14.47 18.48 4.64
N GLU A 219 -15.70 18.51 5.16
CA GLU A 219 -16.38 17.40 5.82
C GLU A 219 -16.42 16.16 4.92
N ALA A 220 -16.79 16.37 3.65
CA ALA A 220 -16.88 15.33 2.64
C ALA A 220 -15.53 14.64 2.43
N ASN A 221 -14.47 15.43 2.26
CA ASN A 221 -13.11 14.89 2.08
C ASN A 221 -12.64 14.11 3.33
N ILE A 222 -12.90 14.64 4.53
CA ILE A 222 -12.51 14.00 5.80
C ILE A 222 -13.25 12.66 5.97
N ALA A 223 -14.55 12.64 5.71
CA ALA A 223 -15.38 11.44 5.81
C ALA A 223 -14.93 10.35 4.82
N ILE A 224 -14.65 10.74 3.58
CA ILE A 224 -14.15 9.81 2.56
C ILE A 224 -12.77 9.28 2.90
N MET A 225 -11.84 10.12 3.37
CA MET A 225 -10.52 9.65 3.77
C MET A 225 -10.59 8.70 4.97
N LYS A 226 -11.50 8.91 5.93
CA LYS A 226 -11.77 7.94 7.01
C LYS A 226 -12.28 6.61 6.45
N TYR A 227 -13.15 6.63 5.45
CA TYR A 227 -13.62 5.40 4.79
C TYR A 227 -12.51 4.68 4.03
N LEU A 228 -11.71 5.42 3.25
CA LEU A 228 -10.57 4.89 2.52
C LEU A 228 -9.55 4.22 3.44
N GLU A 229 -9.21 4.83 4.58
CA GLU A 229 -8.33 4.22 5.59
C GLU A 229 -8.86 2.88 6.11
N TYR A 230 -10.17 2.75 6.26
CA TYR A 230 -10.79 1.51 6.70
C TYR A 230 -10.78 0.42 5.62
N ILE A 231 -11.01 0.77 4.35
CA ILE A 231 -11.14 -0.22 3.27
C ILE A 231 -9.83 -0.58 2.58
N LYS A 232 -8.73 0.15 2.82
CA LYS A 232 -7.46 -0.01 2.10
C LYS A 232 -6.88 -1.43 2.09
N ASP A 233 -7.18 -2.25 3.09
CA ASP A 233 -6.70 -3.63 3.23
C ASP A 233 -7.81 -4.66 3.02
N LYS A 234 -9.04 -4.24 2.67
CA LYS A 234 -10.21 -5.11 2.59
C LYS A 234 -10.44 -5.64 1.18
N SER A 235 -11.03 -6.84 1.14
CA SER A 235 -11.50 -7.43 -0.11
C SER A 235 -12.88 -6.88 -0.45
N ILE A 236 -13.04 -6.35 -1.67
CA ILE A 236 -14.33 -5.88 -2.19
C ILE A 236 -14.77 -6.81 -3.32
N LYS A 237 -16.00 -7.32 -3.22
CA LYS A 237 -16.67 -8.09 -4.28
C LYS A 237 -17.54 -7.14 -5.10
N GLY A 238 -17.05 -6.74 -6.26
CA GLY A 238 -17.58 -5.63 -7.05
C GLY A 238 -16.47 -4.67 -7.47
N THR A 239 -16.83 -3.45 -7.86
CA THR A 239 -15.89 -2.37 -8.11
C THR A 239 -16.33 -1.11 -7.39
N LEU A 240 -15.44 -0.56 -6.56
CA LEU A 240 -15.64 0.72 -5.92
C LEU A 240 -14.59 1.70 -6.45
N TYR A 241 -15.05 2.79 -7.04
CA TYR A 241 -14.24 3.95 -7.37
C TYR A 241 -14.48 5.03 -6.32
N VAL A 242 -13.42 5.68 -5.87
CA VAL A 242 -13.49 6.78 -4.91
C VAL A 242 -12.60 7.91 -5.38
N ILE A 243 -13.16 9.09 -5.55
CA ILE A 243 -12.44 10.35 -5.75
C ILE A 243 -12.57 11.12 -4.44
N PRO A 244 -11.53 11.15 -3.58
CA PRO A 244 -11.59 11.83 -2.29
C PRO A 244 -11.52 13.36 -2.42
N PHE A 245 -11.00 13.86 -3.54
CA PHE A 245 -10.86 15.28 -3.86
C PHE A 245 -11.12 15.47 -5.37
N ASP A 246 -12.32 15.92 -5.73
CA ASP A 246 -12.66 16.17 -7.14
C ASP A 246 -11.83 17.32 -7.72
N ILE A 247 -11.58 18.37 -6.93
CA ILE A 247 -10.77 19.52 -7.33
C ILE A 247 -9.72 19.86 -6.24
N PRO A 248 -8.60 19.12 -6.14
CA PRO A 248 -7.59 19.30 -5.09
C PRO A 248 -7.06 20.73 -4.94
N LEU A 249 -6.91 21.46 -6.04
CA LEU A 249 -6.49 22.86 -6.04
C LEU A 249 -7.47 23.75 -5.28
N ASP A 250 -8.76 23.55 -5.48
CA ASP A 250 -9.79 24.36 -4.86
C ASP A 250 -9.97 23.94 -3.40
N THR A 251 -9.82 22.65 -3.08
CA THR A 251 -9.72 22.19 -1.69
C THR A 251 -8.56 22.86 -0.96
N ALA A 252 -7.36 22.88 -1.56
CA ALA A 252 -6.19 23.51 -0.97
C ALA A 252 -6.38 25.02 -0.71
N LYS A 253 -7.18 25.69 -1.55
CA LYS A 253 -7.54 27.12 -1.42
C LYS A 253 -8.77 27.37 -0.54
N ASN A 254 -9.47 26.31 -0.11
CA ASN A 254 -10.73 26.39 0.61
C ASN A 254 -11.78 27.25 -0.14
N THR A 255 -11.91 27.05 -1.46
CA THR A 255 -12.81 27.84 -2.34
C THR A 255 -13.94 27.00 -2.91
N ARG A 256 -15.11 27.60 -3.05
CA ARG A 256 -16.27 27.00 -3.70
C ARG A 256 -16.16 26.97 -5.22
N PHE A 257 -15.51 27.98 -5.81
CA PHE A 257 -15.61 28.26 -7.24
C PHE A 257 -14.41 27.76 -8.03
N TYR A 258 -14.70 26.98 -9.08
CA TYR A 258 -13.77 26.50 -10.08
C TYR A 258 -13.69 27.51 -11.23
N HIS A 259 -12.55 28.18 -11.37
CA HIS A 259 -12.32 29.22 -12.39
C HIS A 259 -13.44 30.28 -12.44
N GLY A 260 -13.99 30.67 -11.29
CA GLY A 260 -15.07 31.66 -11.18
C GLY A 260 -16.48 31.12 -11.40
N HIS A 261 -16.64 29.83 -11.66
CA HIS A 261 -17.94 29.16 -11.82
C HIS A 261 -18.21 28.19 -10.68
N ASP A 262 -19.49 27.97 -10.35
CA ASP A 262 -19.87 26.84 -9.49
C ASP A 262 -19.73 25.54 -10.30
N PRO A 263 -18.78 24.65 -9.95
CA PRO A 263 -18.51 23.43 -10.73
C PRO A 263 -19.70 22.47 -10.75
N ASN A 264 -20.61 22.55 -9.78
CA ASN A 264 -21.86 21.80 -9.72
C ASN A 264 -23.05 22.57 -10.35
N ARG A 265 -22.77 23.58 -11.18
CA ARG A 265 -23.73 24.23 -12.10
C ARG A 265 -23.28 24.17 -13.56
N ILE A 266 -22.13 23.56 -13.83
CA ILE A 266 -21.54 23.42 -15.17
C ILE A 266 -21.13 21.97 -15.48
N ALA A 267 -21.69 20.97 -14.79
CA ALA A 267 -21.40 19.55 -15.05
C ALA A 267 -21.85 19.07 -16.45
N ASN A 268 -22.63 19.89 -17.17
CA ASN A 268 -22.99 19.69 -18.58
C ASN A 268 -21.95 20.25 -19.56
N VAL A 269 -20.98 21.04 -19.09
CA VAL A 269 -19.94 21.66 -19.92
C VAL A 269 -18.77 20.69 -20.07
N ALA A 270 -18.42 20.33 -21.31
CA ALA A 270 -17.35 19.39 -21.59
C ALA A 270 -16.03 19.83 -20.96
N GLY A 271 -15.35 18.89 -20.27
CA GLY A 271 -14.08 19.14 -19.59
C GLY A 271 -14.21 19.81 -18.22
N SER A 272 -15.40 20.20 -17.76
CA SER A 272 -15.58 20.61 -16.37
C SER A 272 -15.37 19.42 -15.42
N PRO A 273 -15.01 19.65 -14.15
CA PRO A 273 -14.80 18.57 -13.18
C PRO A 273 -16.02 17.65 -13.05
N GLY A 274 -17.23 18.23 -12.95
CA GLY A 274 -18.48 17.48 -12.89
C GLY A 274 -18.74 16.65 -14.16
N TRP A 275 -18.46 17.21 -15.34
CA TRP A 275 -18.58 16.47 -16.60
C TRP A 275 -17.61 15.29 -16.65
N ASN A 276 -16.34 15.48 -16.25
CA ASN A 276 -15.33 14.43 -16.24
C ASN A 276 -15.77 13.23 -15.36
N ILE A 277 -16.34 13.50 -14.18
CA ILE A 277 -16.88 12.48 -13.26
C ILE A 277 -17.98 11.65 -13.93
N ILE A 278 -18.95 12.33 -14.57
CA ILE A 278 -20.10 11.68 -15.22
C ILE A 278 -19.65 10.84 -16.42
N GLN A 279 -18.79 11.38 -17.27
CA GLN A 279 -18.30 10.66 -18.45
C GLN A 279 -17.48 9.45 -18.05
N PHE A 280 -16.68 9.55 -16.99
CA PHE A 280 -15.98 8.40 -16.44
C PHE A 280 -16.95 7.33 -15.96
N ALA A 281 -17.97 7.72 -15.19
CA ALA A 281 -18.98 6.80 -14.69
C ALA A 281 -19.72 6.10 -15.84
N HIS A 282 -20.14 6.84 -16.85
CA HIS A 282 -20.79 6.30 -18.05
C HIS A 282 -19.88 5.33 -18.81
N LYS A 283 -18.64 5.75 -19.13
CA LYS A 283 -17.66 4.93 -19.87
C LYS A 283 -17.30 3.62 -19.16
N ASN A 284 -17.33 3.61 -17.83
CA ASN A 284 -17.03 2.42 -17.03
C ASN A 284 -18.27 1.60 -16.63
N SER A 285 -19.45 1.98 -17.15
CA SER A 285 -20.75 1.36 -16.84
C SER A 285 -21.03 1.34 -15.34
N ILE A 286 -20.78 2.45 -14.65
CA ILE A 286 -21.09 2.64 -13.23
C ILE A 286 -22.57 2.96 -13.13
N ASN A 287 -23.29 2.23 -12.27
CA ASN A 287 -24.74 2.39 -12.11
C ASN A 287 -25.12 3.25 -10.90
N TYR A 288 -24.18 3.46 -9.96
CA TYR A 288 -24.41 4.16 -8.71
C TYR A 288 -23.33 5.20 -8.49
N LEU A 289 -23.74 6.47 -8.37
CA LEU A 289 -22.88 7.59 -8.04
C LEU A 289 -23.34 8.20 -6.71
N LEU A 290 -22.41 8.32 -5.77
CA LEU A 290 -22.60 9.07 -4.55
C LEU A 290 -21.81 10.38 -4.67
N ASP A 291 -22.54 11.49 -4.72
CA ASP A 291 -22.01 12.85 -4.84
C ASP A 291 -22.03 13.48 -3.44
N VAL A 292 -20.87 13.60 -2.78
CA VAL A 292 -20.77 13.94 -1.35
C VAL A 292 -20.37 15.42 -1.17
N HIS A 293 -21.21 16.16 -0.45
CA HIS A 293 -21.16 17.61 -0.26
C HIS A 293 -21.32 17.97 1.21
N SER A 294 -20.99 19.22 1.55
CA SER A 294 -21.44 19.84 2.79
C SER A 294 -21.96 21.24 2.55
N GLY A 295 -23.03 21.62 3.24
CA GLY A 295 -23.75 22.87 2.99
C GLY A 295 -24.32 23.47 4.26
N GLY A 296 -24.84 24.70 4.14
CA GLY A 296 -25.61 25.33 5.19
C GLY A 296 -27.06 24.83 5.23
N GLU A 297 -27.72 25.04 6.37
CA GLU A 297 -29.14 24.71 6.59
C GLU A 297 -29.45 23.21 6.44
N VAL A 298 -28.48 22.36 6.76
CA VAL A 298 -28.65 20.91 6.75
C VAL A 298 -28.93 20.43 8.18
N THR A 299 -29.79 19.42 8.30
CA THR A 299 -30.09 18.87 9.63
C THR A 299 -28.83 18.23 10.24
N SER A 300 -28.74 18.20 11.57
CA SER A 300 -27.66 17.50 12.28
C SER A 300 -27.59 15.99 12.02
N LYS A 301 -28.60 15.41 11.34
CA LYS A 301 -28.63 14.00 10.94
C LYS A 301 -28.11 13.78 9.51
N GLY A 302 -27.82 14.85 8.76
CA GLY A 302 -27.51 14.83 7.34
C GLY A 302 -28.73 14.63 6.44
N LEU A 303 -28.54 14.88 5.15
CA LEU A 303 -29.59 14.92 4.13
C LEU A 303 -29.16 14.18 2.86
N LEU A 304 -30.10 13.47 2.25
CA LEU A 304 -29.99 12.96 0.89
C LEU A 304 -30.90 13.74 -0.05
N ASN A 305 -30.35 14.23 -1.16
CA ASN A 305 -31.13 14.73 -2.28
C ASN A 305 -31.26 13.64 -3.35
N VAL A 306 -32.50 13.26 -3.67
CA VAL A 306 -32.84 12.28 -4.71
C VAL A 306 -33.59 12.94 -5.85
N ASN A 307 -33.46 12.39 -7.05
CA ASN A 307 -34.08 12.90 -8.28
C ASN A 307 -35.60 12.82 -8.25
N THR A 308 -36.27 13.85 -8.80
CA THR A 308 -37.69 13.78 -9.16
C THR A 308 -37.95 12.68 -10.21
N GLY A 309 -39.12 12.05 -10.18
CA GLY A 309 -39.50 11.02 -11.17
C GLY A 309 -38.94 9.62 -10.92
N THR A 310 -38.29 9.38 -9.78
CA THR A 310 -37.59 8.12 -9.48
C THR A 310 -38.37 7.14 -8.60
N SER A 311 -39.68 7.31 -8.45
CA SER A 311 -40.53 6.67 -7.41
C SER A 311 -40.38 5.15 -7.25
N ASN A 312 -40.00 4.41 -8.30
CA ASN A 312 -39.75 2.96 -8.28
C ASN A 312 -38.30 2.55 -8.66
N SER A 313 -37.37 3.49 -8.71
CA SER A 313 -35.99 3.29 -9.19
C SER A 313 -35.05 2.60 -8.17
N GLN A 314 -33.87 2.20 -8.63
CA GLN A 314 -32.77 1.74 -7.78
C GLN A 314 -32.27 2.85 -6.83
N GLU A 315 -32.30 4.10 -7.26
CA GLU A 315 -31.93 5.27 -6.46
C GLU A 315 -32.79 5.40 -5.20
N VAL A 316 -34.12 5.28 -5.34
CA VAL A 316 -35.04 5.34 -4.18
C VAL A 316 -34.84 4.18 -3.23
N LYS A 317 -34.58 2.97 -3.73
CA LYS A 317 -34.26 1.80 -2.87
C LYS A 317 -32.97 2.04 -2.09
N TRP A 318 -31.96 2.59 -2.75
CA TRP A 318 -30.68 2.91 -2.13
C TRP A 318 -30.83 4.01 -1.08
N ALA A 319 -31.53 5.11 -1.39
CA ALA A 319 -31.80 6.20 -0.46
C ALA A 319 -32.58 5.73 0.78
N LYS A 320 -33.65 4.93 0.60
CA LYS A 320 -34.42 4.33 1.72
C LYS A 320 -33.56 3.44 2.62
N TYR A 321 -32.63 2.69 2.03
CA TYR A 321 -31.69 1.88 2.81
C TYR A 321 -30.74 2.77 3.61
N ILE A 322 -30.21 3.84 3.00
CA ILE A 322 -29.32 4.78 3.66
C ILE A 322 -30.05 5.45 4.83
N THR A 323 -31.23 6.04 4.62
CA THR A 323 -31.99 6.73 5.68
C THR A 323 -32.36 5.81 6.83
N SER A 324 -32.81 4.58 6.55
CA SER A 324 -33.15 3.61 7.61
C SER A 324 -31.92 3.13 8.40
N THR A 325 -30.74 3.10 7.78
CA THR A 325 -29.50 2.61 8.41
C THR A 325 -28.71 3.72 9.12
N SER A 326 -28.67 4.94 8.57
CA SER A 326 -27.92 6.06 9.14
C SER A 326 -28.77 6.98 10.02
N GLY A 327 -30.10 7.00 9.83
CA GLY A 327 -31.01 7.95 10.46
C GLY A 327 -31.02 9.34 9.83
N CYS A 328 -30.32 9.54 8.71
CA CYS A 328 -30.41 10.78 7.93
C CYS A 328 -31.80 10.94 7.29
N VAL A 329 -32.10 12.14 6.84
CA VAL A 329 -33.35 12.44 6.13
C VAL A 329 -33.12 12.43 4.62
N SER A 330 -34.17 12.21 3.84
CA SER A 330 -34.11 12.34 2.37
C SER A 330 -35.19 13.26 1.87
N ARG A 331 -34.88 14.06 0.85
CA ARG A 331 -35.88 14.86 0.11
C ARG A 331 -35.74 14.62 -1.39
N VAL A 332 -36.86 14.72 -2.09
CA VAL A 332 -36.88 14.76 -3.54
C VAL A 332 -36.53 16.18 -3.97
N GLN A 333 -35.54 16.33 -4.85
CA GLN A 333 -35.10 17.61 -5.41
C GLN A 333 -35.26 17.60 -6.94
N PRO A 334 -35.74 18.69 -7.54
CA PRO A 334 -35.78 18.84 -9.00
C PRO A 334 -34.44 18.55 -9.67
N LEU A 335 -34.50 18.14 -10.93
CA LEU A 335 -33.35 17.98 -11.81
C LEU A 335 -33.00 19.36 -12.37
N GLU A 336 -32.01 20.03 -11.79
CA GLU A 336 -31.52 21.31 -12.28
C GLU A 336 -30.32 21.08 -13.21
N THR A 337 -30.33 21.76 -14.37
CA THR A 337 -29.28 21.61 -15.38
C THR A 337 -27.91 21.97 -14.81
N GLY A 338 -26.89 21.20 -15.16
CA GLY A 338 -25.51 21.45 -14.75
C GLY A 338 -25.13 20.93 -13.37
N MET A 339 -26.06 20.36 -12.59
CA MET A 339 -25.73 19.58 -11.39
C MET A 339 -25.20 18.20 -11.77
N VAL A 340 -24.19 17.70 -11.06
CA VAL A 340 -23.64 16.34 -11.26
C VAL A 340 -24.76 15.31 -11.22
N ARG A 341 -25.62 15.35 -10.20
CA ARG A 341 -26.78 14.48 -10.05
C ARG A 341 -27.74 14.51 -11.25
N ALA A 342 -28.05 15.70 -11.76
CA ALA A 342 -29.02 15.85 -12.85
C ALA A 342 -28.45 15.45 -14.21
N GLU A 343 -27.17 15.75 -14.45
CA GLU A 343 -26.48 15.38 -15.68
C GLU A 343 -26.14 13.89 -15.72
N ALA A 344 -25.80 13.28 -14.58
CA ALA A 344 -25.63 11.83 -14.45
C ALA A 344 -26.92 11.05 -14.73
N PHE A 345 -28.07 11.60 -14.33
CA PHE A 345 -29.39 10.99 -14.58
C PHE A 345 -29.65 10.78 -16.08
N LYS A 346 -29.18 11.68 -16.95
CA LYS A 346 -29.30 11.56 -18.41
C LYS A 346 -28.58 10.32 -18.98
N TYR A 347 -27.63 9.77 -18.23
CA TYR A 347 -26.88 8.55 -18.57
C TYR A 347 -27.38 7.29 -17.84
N ASN A 348 -28.56 7.35 -17.20
CA ASN A 348 -29.12 6.28 -16.37
C ASN A 348 -28.23 5.87 -15.19
N ILE A 349 -27.50 6.82 -14.62
CA ILE A 349 -26.68 6.61 -13.41
C ILE A 349 -27.52 7.02 -12.19
N SER A 350 -27.84 6.06 -11.31
CA SER A 350 -28.56 6.33 -10.06
C SER A 350 -27.67 7.16 -9.14
N THR A 351 -28.04 8.43 -8.94
CA THR A 351 -27.15 9.40 -8.27
C THR A 351 -27.83 10.00 -7.05
N ILE A 352 -27.17 9.89 -5.90
CA ILE A 352 -27.61 10.52 -4.65
C ILE A 352 -26.60 11.61 -4.31
N THR A 353 -27.09 12.83 -4.07
CA THR A 353 -26.28 13.86 -3.43
C THR A 353 -26.44 13.75 -1.92
N MET A 354 -25.33 13.64 -1.20
CA MET A 354 -25.24 13.56 0.25
C MET A 354 -24.78 14.91 0.79
N GLU A 355 -25.43 15.39 1.83
CA GLU A 355 -25.14 16.70 2.44
C GLU A 355 -25.10 16.58 3.96
N VAL A 356 -24.15 17.27 4.58
CA VAL A 356 -24.09 17.53 6.03
C VAL A 356 -23.92 19.01 6.32
N GLU A 357 -24.24 19.41 7.56
CA GLU A 357 -24.18 20.79 8.01
C GLU A 357 -22.74 21.31 8.10
N ARG A 358 -22.43 22.39 7.39
CA ARG A 358 -21.08 22.99 7.37
C ARG A 358 -20.96 24.22 8.26
N ASP A 359 -22.00 25.06 8.34
CA ASP A 359 -21.85 26.45 8.79
C ASP A 359 -22.00 26.61 10.31
N THR A 360 -22.79 25.73 10.95
CA THR A 360 -23.16 25.85 12.37
C THR A 360 -22.60 24.75 13.27
N ALA A 361 -22.08 23.68 12.69
CA ALA A 361 -21.53 22.54 13.42
C ALA A 361 -19.99 22.46 13.27
N PRO A 362 -19.26 21.92 14.27
CA PRO A 362 -17.83 21.68 14.09
C PRO A 362 -17.57 20.69 12.94
N THR A 363 -16.62 21.00 12.06
CA THR A 363 -16.25 20.19 10.88
C THR A 363 -16.18 18.69 11.17
N ILE A 364 -15.53 18.30 12.28
CA ILE A 364 -15.37 16.88 12.62
C ILE A 364 -16.68 16.19 13.00
N VAL A 365 -17.64 16.91 13.60
CA VAL A 365 -18.95 16.37 13.96
C VAL A 365 -19.75 16.06 12.69
N SER A 366 -19.74 16.99 11.75
CA SER A 366 -20.41 16.84 10.46
C SER A 366 -19.74 15.76 9.60
N ALA A 367 -18.40 15.72 9.56
CA ALA A 367 -17.66 14.66 8.87
C ALA A 367 -17.93 13.26 9.46
N LEU A 368 -18.17 13.14 10.77
CA LEU A 368 -18.56 11.86 11.38
C LEU A 368 -20.01 11.45 11.03
N THR A 369 -20.90 12.43 10.90
CA THR A 369 -22.27 12.22 10.41
C THR A 369 -22.25 11.74 8.96
N GLU A 370 -21.47 12.41 8.12
CA GLU A 370 -21.27 12.03 6.72
C GLU A 370 -20.66 10.65 6.59
N PHE A 371 -19.63 10.34 7.40
CA PHE A 371 -19.03 9.02 7.45
C PHE A 371 -20.06 7.93 7.79
N LYS A 372 -20.98 8.18 8.73
CA LYS A 372 -22.09 7.26 9.05
C LYS A 372 -23.00 7.04 7.85
N MET A 373 -23.30 8.09 7.09
CA MET A 373 -24.13 8.01 5.89
C MET A 373 -23.41 7.24 4.75
N ILE A 374 -22.12 7.49 4.53
CA ILE A 374 -21.28 6.74 3.57
C ILE A 374 -21.25 5.25 3.95
N LYS A 375 -21.07 4.90 5.23
CA LYS A 375 -21.13 3.50 5.71
C LYS A 375 -22.47 2.87 5.32
N ALA A 376 -23.59 3.55 5.57
CA ALA A 376 -24.91 3.04 5.20
C ALA A 376 -25.03 2.83 3.67
N ALA A 377 -24.54 3.78 2.87
CA ALA A 377 -24.55 3.70 1.41
C ALA A 377 -23.76 2.51 0.89
N MET A 378 -22.58 2.23 1.47
CA MET A 378 -21.72 1.13 1.05
C MET A 378 -22.21 -0.24 1.54
N LYS A 379 -22.88 -0.27 2.69
CA LYS A 379 -23.47 -1.50 3.25
C LYS A 379 -24.56 -2.08 2.34
N PHE A 380 -25.31 -1.23 1.62
CA PHE A 380 -26.30 -1.66 0.62
C PHE A 380 -25.69 -2.61 -0.44
N PHE A 381 -24.44 -2.36 -0.83
CA PHE A 381 -23.70 -3.16 -1.83
C PHE A 381 -22.88 -4.30 -1.21
N LYS A 382 -23.00 -4.53 0.10
CA LYS A 382 -22.16 -5.49 0.85
C LYS A 382 -20.66 -5.16 0.77
N PHE A 383 -20.31 -3.89 0.56
CA PHE A 383 -18.93 -3.46 0.66
C PHE A 383 -18.51 -3.36 2.14
N PRO A 384 -17.21 -3.53 2.46
CA PRO A 384 -16.72 -3.48 3.84
C PRO A 384 -17.06 -2.14 4.50
N VAL A 385 -17.56 -2.20 5.73
CA VAL A 385 -17.83 -1.04 6.60
C VAL A 385 -17.45 -1.40 8.04
N PRO A 386 -16.90 -0.47 8.84
CA PRO A 386 -16.54 -0.76 10.22
C PRO A 386 -17.79 -1.12 11.04
N LEU A 387 -17.62 -2.06 11.96
CA LEU A 387 -18.64 -2.41 12.94
C LEU A 387 -18.66 -1.30 13.99
N ILE A 388 -19.80 -0.61 14.04
CA ILE A 388 -20.19 0.50 14.95
C ILE A 388 -19.19 1.64 14.96
#